data_AF-A0A1D8NKV1-F1
#
_entry.id   AF-A0A1D8NKV1-F1
#
_cell.length_a   1.000
_cell.length_b   1.000
_cell.length_c   1.000
_cell.angle_alpha   90.00
_cell.angle_beta   90.00
_cell.angle_gamma   90.00
#
_symmetry.space_group_name_H-M   'P 1'
#
loop_
_entity.id
_entity.type
_entity.pdbx_description
1 polymer ?
#
loop_
_entity_poly.entity_id
_entity_poly.type
_entity_poly.pdbx_seq_one_letter_code
_entity_poly.pdbx_strand_id
1 'polypeptide(L)'
;MPLLHASNLCAHLQNVARVGRPLTSIPHNKLNLQIALGLYREGFLSGVQRGDIYGPDAVYTETTPQNVASRRLWIELKYRQNQPVLNSLKLVSKPSRRMVLTTEELRQLQLGRKVKFVNPPKIGEVILIKTPGKDGNVIDLNEACRRFLGGEVILRAS
;
A
#
# COMPACT_ATOMS: atom_id res chain seq x y z
N MET A 1 -11.17 -0.11 12.36
CA MET A 1 -10.51 1.14 11.94
C MET A 1 -9.49 0.87 10.83
N PRO A 2 -9.78 1.14 9.54
CA PRO A 2 -8.96 0.66 8.43
C PRO A 2 -7.53 1.21 8.37
N LEU A 3 -7.30 2.51 8.66
CA LEU A 3 -5.95 3.07 8.60
C LEU A 3 -5.00 2.59 9.69
N LEU A 4 -5.52 2.06 10.81
CA LEU A 4 -4.66 1.45 11.82
C LEU A 4 -3.96 0.21 11.25
N HIS A 5 -4.70 -0.62 10.49
CA HIS A 5 -4.12 -1.77 9.82
C HIS A 5 -3.11 -1.37 8.75
N ALA A 6 -3.35 -0.29 8.01
CA ALA A 6 -2.38 0.26 7.06
C ALA A 6 -1.10 0.75 7.76
N SER A 7 -1.21 1.36 8.94
CA SER A 7 -0.05 1.77 9.75
C SER A 7 0.79 0.55 10.16
N ASN A 8 0.14 -0.50 10.65
CA ASN A 8 0.80 -1.73 11.07
C ASN A 8 1.46 -2.43 9.87
N LEU A 9 0.78 -2.45 8.71
CA LEU A 9 1.33 -2.94 7.46
C LEU A 9 2.63 -2.21 7.07
N CYS A 10 2.61 -0.89 7.13
CA CYS A 10 3.78 -0.06 6.81
C CYS A 10 4.98 -0.39 7.72
N ALA A 11 4.75 -0.47 9.03
CA ALA A 11 5.80 -0.81 9.99
C ALA A 11 6.32 -2.23 9.80
N HIS A 12 5.42 -3.20 9.59
CA HIS A 12 5.78 -4.60 9.37
C HIS A 12 6.64 -4.77 8.13
N LEU A 13 6.21 -4.25 6.97
CA LEU A 13 6.98 -4.37 5.73
C LEU A 13 8.35 -3.69 5.82
N GLN A 14 8.46 -2.56 6.50
CA GLN A 14 9.77 -1.93 6.75
C GLN A 14 10.69 -2.82 7.60
N ASN A 15 10.15 -3.45 8.65
CA ASN A 15 10.95 -4.33 9.50
C ASN A 15 11.42 -5.57 8.73
N VAL A 16 10.54 -6.17 7.93
CA VAL A 16 10.87 -7.33 7.10
C VAL A 16 11.91 -6.98 6.03
N ALA A 17 11.76 -5.83 5.37
CA ALA A 17 12.71 -5.32 4.37
C ALA A 17 14.11 -5.08 4.98
N ARG A 18 14.19 -4.53 6.19
CA ARG A 18 15.46 -4.33 6.89
C ARG A 18 16.18 -5.63 7.25
N VAL A 19 15.42 -6.67 7.58
CA VAL A 19 15.97 -8.00 7.92
C VAL A 19 16.33 -8.80 6.66
N GLY A 20 15.92 -8.35 5.47
CA GLY A 20 16.22 -9.05 4.21
C GLY A 20 15.38 -10.30 3.98
N ARG A 21 14.18 -10.39 4.59
CA ARG A 21 13.30 -11.54 4.37
C ARG A 21 12.54 -11.40 3.03
N PRO A 22 12.58 -12.41 2.14
CA PRO A 22 11.92 -12.34 0.84
C PRO A 22 10.41 -12.49 0.93
N LEU A 23 9.91 -13.23 1.92
CA LEU A 23 8.50 -13.59 2.04
C LEU A 23 7.97 -13.23 3.43
N THR A 24 6.78 -12.65 3.49
CA THR A 24 6.11 -12.33 4.76
C THR A 24 4.60 -12.43 4.65
N SER A 25 3.94 -12.69 5.79
CA SER A 25 2.48 -12.72 5.88
C SER A 25 1.95 -11.47 6.58
N ILE A 26 0.77 -11.02 6.15
CA ILE A 26 0.02 -9.92 6.76
C ILE A 26 -1.45 -10.33 6.94
N PRO A 27 -2.20 -9.69 7.85
CA PRO A 27 -3.64 -9.94 7.98
C PRO A 27 -4.38 -9.63 6.68
N HIS A 28 -5.28 -10.55 6.29
CA HIS A 28 -6.12 -10.38 5.11
C HIS A 28 -7.21 -9.33 5.36
N ASN A 29 -7.13 -8.19 4.70
CA ASN A 29 -8.20 -7.20 4.68
C ASN A 29 -8.23 -6.48 3.31
N LYS A 30 -9.36 -5.84 2.97
CA LYS A 30 -9.54 -5.18 1.66
C LYS A 30 -8.50 -4.08 1.43
N LEU A 31 -8.20 -3.26 2.45
CA LEU A 31 -7.29 -2.13 2.32
C LEU A 31 -5.83 -2.56 2.11
N ASN A 32 -5.33 -3.50 2.89
CA ASN A 32 -4.01 -4.09 2.78
C ASN A 32 -3.85 -4.80 1.45
N LEU A 33 -4.88 -5.52 0.98
CA LEU A 33 -4.86 -6.11 -0.36
C LEU A 33 -4.71 -5.03 -1.43
N GLN A 34 -5.51 -3.96 -1.37
CA GLN A 34 -5.41 -2.87 -2.34
C GLN A 34 -4.05 -2.15 -2.28
N ILE A 35 -3.50 -1.93 -1.08
CA ILE A 35 -2.15 -1.36 -0.90
C ILE A 35 -1.10 -2.29 -1.50
N ALA A 36 -1.15 -3.59 -1.19
CA ALA A 36 -0.20 -4.57 -1.70
C ALA A 36 -0.28 -4.68 -3.23
N LEU A 37 -1.48 -4.68 -3.81
CA LEU A 37 -1.67 -4.64 -5.26
C LEU A 37 -1.15 -3.35 -5.88
N GLY A 38 -1.33 -2.20 -5.22
CA GLY A 38 -0.74 -0.92 -5.65
C GLY A 38 0.79 -1.00 -5.68
N LEU A 39 1.40 -1.48 -4.60
CA LEU A 39 2.86 -1.64 -4.52
C LEU A 39 3.41 -2.67 -5.52
N TYR A 40 2.65 -3.73 -5.81
CA TYR A 40 2.98 -4.72 -6.83
C TYR A 40 2.94 -4.12 -8.25
N ARG A 41 1.89 -3.36 -8.57
CA ARG A 41 1.75 -2.68 -9.88
C ARG A 41 2.88 -1.69 -10.14
N GLU A 42 3.34 -0.99 -9.11
CA GLU A 42 4.47 -0.05 -9.17
C GLU A 42 5.84 -0.75 -9.09
N GLY A 43 5.86 -2.08 -8.92
CA GLY A 43 7.08 -2.89 -9.00
C GLY A 43 7.93 -2.94 -7.72
N PHE A 44 7.41 -2.49 -6.57
CA PHE A 44 8.07 -2.62 -5.26
C PHE A 44 8.01 -4.05 -4.71
N LEU A 45 6.95 -4.80 -5.03
CA LEU A 45 6.74 -6.18 -4.61
C LEU A 45 6.96 -7.13 -5.79
N SER A 46 7.45 -8.34 -5.50
CA SER A 46 7.62 -9.41 -6.47
C SER A 46 6.32 -10.18 -6.71
N GLY A 47 5.46 -10.26 -5.70
CA GLY A 47 4.24 -11.05 -5.75
C GLY A 47 3.33 -10.83 -4.55
N VAL A 48 2.03 -11.08 -4.75
CA VAL A 48 1.01 -11.04 -3.70
C VAL A 48 0.14 -12.29 -3.86
N GLN A 49 0.10 -13.13 -2.83
CA GLN A 49 -0.61 -14.40 -2.82
C GLN A 49 -1.55 -14.46 -1.61
N ARG A 50 -2.64 -15.23 -1.71
CA ARG A 50 -3.48 -15.55 -0.55
C ARG A 50 -2.92 -16.77 0.16
N GLY A 51 -3.23 -16.92 1.43
CA GLY A 51 -2.78 -18.07 2.20
C GLY A 51 -3.44 -18.15 3.56
N ASP A 52 -2.91 -19.06 4.36
CA ASP A 52 -3.24 -19.23 5.76
C ASP A 52 -2.08 -18.73 6.66
N ILE A 53 -2.19 -18.92 7.97
CA ILE A 53 -1.13 -18.61 8.93
C ILE A 53 0.17 -19.40 8.68
N TYR A 54 0.07 -20.58 8.06
CA TYR A 54 1.21 -21.48 7.83
C TYR A 54 1.98 -21.18 6.54
N GLY A 55 1.30 -20.70 5.50
CA GLY A 55 1.91 -20.55 4.18
C GLY A 55 0.95 -19.97 3.13
N PRO A 56 1.48 -19.60 1.96
CA PRO A 56 0.66 -19.27 0.79
C PRO A 56 -0.13 -20.48 0.33
N ASP A 57 -1.32 -20.24 -0.22
CA ASP A 57 -2.20 -21.28 -0.74
C ASP A 57 -1.60 -21.85 -2.05
N ALA A 58 -1.34 -23.16 -2.09
CA ALA A 58 -0.90 -23.83 -3.33
C ALA A 58 -2.03 -23.96 -4.35
N VAL A 59 -3.27 -24.09 -3.87
CA VAL A 59 -4.50 -24.14 -4.66
C VAL A 59 -5.47 -23.10 -4.09
N TYR A 60 -6.19 -22.43 -4.98
CA TYR A 60 -7.18 -21.43 -4.56
C TYR A 60 -8.15 -22.02 -3.53
N THR A 61 -8.16 -21.42 -2.34
CA THR A 61 -9.13 -21.75 -1.30
C THR A 61 -10.02 -20.54 -1.05
N GLU A 62 -11.33 -20.75 -1.13
CA GLU A 62 -12.30 -19.69 -0.90
C GLU A 62 -12.30 -19.21 0.56
N THR A 63 -12.57 -17.92 0.75
CA THR A 63 -12.71 -17.33 2.07
C THR A 63 -14.12 -17.58 2.58
N THR A 64 -14.24 -18.45 3.59
CA THR A 64 -15.51 -18.77 4.27
C THR A 64 -15.51 -18.22 5.69
N PRO A 65 -16.68 -18.06 6.34
CA PRO A 65 -16.75 -17.62 7.73
C PRO A 65 -15.93 -18.47 8.71
N GLN A 66 -15.69 -19.75 8.38
CA GLN A 66 -14.92 -20.68 9.20
C GLN A 66 -13.41 -20.45 9.10
N ASN A 67 -12.91 -19.98 7.96
CA ASN A 67 -11.47 -19.80 7.72
C ASN A 67 -11.01 -18.33 7.71
N VAL A 68 -11.94 -17.36 7.69
CA VAL A 68 -11.63 -15.92 7.58
C VAL A 68 -10.63 -15.42 8.63
N ALA A 69 -10.66 -16.00 9.84
CA ALA A 69 -9.77 -15.61 10.93
C ALA A 69 -8.31 -16.03 10.67
N SER A 70 -8.11 -17.17 10.02
CA SER A 70 -6.79 -17.73 9.75
C SER A 70 -6.19 -17.14 8.46
N ARG A 71 -7.02 -16.70 7.52
CA ARG A 71 -6.59 -16.10 6.24
C ARG A 71 -5.56 -14.99 6.37
N ARG A 72 -4.54 -15.06 5.53
CA ARG A 72 -3.44 -14.09 5.40
C ARG A 72 -3.23 -13.70 3.94
N LEU A 73 -2.55 -12.57 3.74
CA LEU A 73 -1.92 -12.23 2.47
C LEU A 73 -0.43 -12.46 2.62
N TRP A 74 0.13 -13.21 1.68
CA TRP A 74 1.55 -13.47 1.56
C TRP A 74 2.13 -12.51 0.54
N ILE A 75 3.15 -11.77 0.96
CA ILE A 75 3.80 -10.73 0.18
C ILE A 75 5.25 -11.15 -0.06
N GLU A 76 5.62 -11.16 -1.32
CA GLU A 76 7.00 -11.32 -1.76
C GLU A 76 7.64 -9.95 -1.97
N LEU A 77 8.68 -9.68 -1.18
CA LEU A 77 9.48 -8.47 -1.26
C LEU A 77 10.54 -8.63 -2.35
N LYS A 78 10.76 -7.54 -3.09
CA LYS A 78 11.75 -7.50 -4.16
C LYS A 78 13.08 -6.97 -3.64
N TYR A 79 14.17 -7.63 -4.03
CA TYR A 79 15.54 -7.25 -3.67
C TYR A 79 16.39 -7.11 -4.93
N ARG A 80 17.30 -6.13 -4.93
CA ARG A 80 18.29 -5.92 -5.99
C ARG A 80 19.63 -5.64 -5.35
N GLN A 81 20.68 -6.35 -5.77
CA GLN A 81 22.03 -6.17 -5.22
C GLN A 81 22.07 -6.24 -3.68
N ASN A 82 21.32 -7.19 -3.11
CA ASN A 82 21.18 -7.37 -1.66
C ASN A 82 20.56 -6.17 -0.90
N GLN A 83 19.89 -5.26 -1.60
CA GLN A 83 19.13 -4.16 -1.01
C GLN A 83 17.64 -4.31 -1.34
N PRO A 84 16.73 -3.99 -0.39
CA PRO A 84 15.29 -4.03 -0.67
C PRO A 84 14.94 -2.94 -1.69
N VAL A 85 14.08 -3.26 -2.66
CA VAL A 85 13.50 -2.26 -3.56
C VAL A 85 12.53 -1.35 -2.80
N LEU A 86 11.86 -1.89 -1.77
CA LEU A 86 11.03 -1.13 -0.85
C LEU A 86 11.87 -0.66 0.35
N ASN A 87 12.50 0.51 0.22
CA ASN A 87 13.38 1.09 1.24
C ASN A 87 12.60 1.77 2.37
N SER A 88 11.53 2.50 2.04
CA SER A 88 10.74 3.24 3.02
C SER A 88 9.27 3.24 2.63
N LEU A 89 8.41 2.88 3.60
CA LEU A 89 6.96 2.84 3.42
C LEU A 89 6.27 3.63 4.53
N LYS A 90 5.95 4.89 4.29
CA LYS A 90 5.45 5.81 5.34
C LYS A 90 3.97 6.12 5.14
N LEU A 91 3.20 5.99 6.22
CA LEU A 91 1.82 6.42 6.25
C LEU A 91 1.72 7.96 6.27
N VAL A 92 0.94 8.52 5.35
CA VAL A 92 0.68 9.96 5.24
C VAL A 92 -0.61 10.32 5.96
N SER A 93 -1.72 9.65 5.64
CA SER A 93 -2.99 9.80 6.34
C SER A 93 -3.01 8.96 7.62
N LYS A 94 -3.03 9.62 8.78
CA LYS A 94 -3.03 8.95 10.10
C LYS A 94 -4.45 8.82 10.65
N PRO A 95 -4.73 7.86 11.56
CA PRO A 95 -6.00 7.80 12.28
C PRO A 95 -6.42 9.12 12.94
N SER A 96 -5.45 9.82 13.56
CA SER A 96 -5.67 11.12 14.20
C SER A 96 -5.81 12.28 13.23
N ARG A 97 -5.30 12.15 12.00
CA ARG A 97 -5.30 13.23 11.01
C ARG A 97 -5.36 12.68 9.59
N ARG A 98 -6.56 12.77 9.00
CA ARG A 98 -6.82 12.33 7.63
C ARG A 98 -6.33 13.35 6.62
N MET A 99 -5.59 12.90 5.60
CA MET A 99 -5.12 13.76 4.50
C MET A 99 -5.92 13.48 3.24
N VAL A 100 -7.01 14.22 3.05
CA VAL A 100 -7.85 14.18 1.85
C VAL A 100 -7.51 15.38 0.97
N LEU A 101 -7.24 15.12 -0.30
CA LEU A 101 -6.89 16.10 -1.31
C LEU A 101 -7.93 16.14 -2.43
N THR A 102 -8.20 17.33 -2.95
CA THR A 102 -9.02 17.52 -4.15
C THR A 102 -8.22 17.16 -5.40
N THR A 103 -8.91 17.06 -6.54
CA THR A 103 -8.30 16.82 -7.85
C THR A 103 -7.23 17.86 -8.19
N GLU A 104 -7.53 19.14 -7.95
CA GLU A 104 -6.59 20.24 -8.21
C GLU A 104 -5.39 20.15 -7.27
N GLU A 105 -5.62 19.88 -5.99
CA GLU A 105 -4.54 19.67 -5.01
C GLU A 105 -3.61 18.51 -5.39
N LEU A 106 -4.14 17.40 -5.91
CA LEU A 106 -3.32 16.30 -6.41
C LEU A 106 -2.50 16.67 -7.64
N ARG A 107 -3.08 17.48 -8.54
CA ARG A 107 -2.36 18.01 -9.70
C ARG A 107 -1.21 18.92 -9.29
N GLN A 108 -1.43 19.80 -8.31
CA GLN A 108 -0.38 20.64 -7.76
C GLN A 108 0.75 19.80 -7.13
N LEU A 109 0.41 18.70 -6.46
CA LEU A 109 1.39 17.77 -5.91
C LEU A 109 2.21 17.06 -6.99
N GLN A 110 1.56 16.63 -8.08
CA GLN A 110 2.21 16.05 -9.26
C GLN A 110 3.16 17.04 -9.94
N LEU A 111 2.81 18.33 -9.96
CA LEU A 111 3.64 19.42 -10.49
C LEU A 111 4.82 19.80 -9.57
N GLY A 112 5.04 19.08 -8.47
CA GLY A 112 6.15 19.34 -7.56
C GLY A 112 5.87 20.44 -6.53
N ARG A 113 4.63 20.91 -6.40
CA ARG A 113 4.26 21.90 -5.37
C ARG A 113 3.85 21.21 -4.09
N LYS A 114 4.24 21.81 -2.96
CA LYS A 114 3.80 21.34 -1.64
C LYS A 114 2.32 21.66 -1.45
N VAL A 115 1.56 20.67 -0.97
CA VAL A 115 0.12 20.83 -0.72
C VAL A 115 -0.20 20.40 0.70
N LYS A 116 -0.81 21.29 1.49
CA LYS A 116 -1.07 21.10 2.92
C LYS A 116 0.23 20.65 3.64
N PHE A 117 0.24 19.43 4.17
CA PHE A 117 1.36 18.82 4.89
C PHE A 117 2.08 17.73 4.07
N VAL A 118 1.68 17.55 2.81
CA VAL A 118 2.24 16.54 1.90
C VAL A 118 3.27 17.21 1.00
N ASN A 119 4.51 16.76 1.12
CA ASN A 119 5.58 17.15 0.21
C ASN A 119 5.41 16.42 -1.13
N PRO A 120 5.83 17.04 -2.25
CA PRO A 120 5.79 16.39 -3.57
C PRO A 120 6.61 15.08 -3.57
N PRO A 121 6.24 14.10 -4.42
CA PRO A 121 7.00 12.87 -4.57
C PRO A 121 8.41 13.18 -5.11
N LYS A 122 9.42 12.52 -4.54
CA LYS A 122 10.77 12.54 -5.12
C LYS A 122 10.87 11.53 -6.26
N ILE A 123 11.96 11.59 -7.02
CA ILE A 123 12.25 10.62 -8.08
C ILE A 123 12.29 9.20 -7.47
N GLY A 124 11.55 8.27 -8.07
CA GLY A 124 11.42 6.89 -7.60
C GLY A 124 10.47 6.70 -6.41
N GLU A 125 9.86 7.77 -5.90
CA GLU A 125 8.81 7.66 -4.89
C GLU A 125 7.43 7.57 -5.53
N VAL A 126 6.56 6.78 -4.91
CA VAL A 126 5.16 6.61 -5.29
C VAL A 126 4.27 7.04 -4.12
N ILE A 127 3.18 7.73 -4.43
CA ILE A 127 2.17 8.12 -3.45
C ILE A 127 0.88 7.39 -3.79
N LEU A 128 0.42 6.56 -2.86
CA LEU A 128 -0.82 5.81 -3.02
C LEU A 128 -2.01 6.58 -2.45
N ILE A 129 -3.06 6.69 -3.26
CA ILE A 129 -4.27 7.45 -2.98
C ILE A 129 -5.47 6.52 -2.95
N LYS A 130 -6.27 6.64 -1.90
CA LYS A 130 -7.59 6.03 -1.81
C LYS A 130 -8.60 6.91 -2.54
N THR A 131 -9.24 6.39 -3.57
CA THR A 131 -10.36 7.10 -4.19
C THR A 131 -11.57 7.14 -3.23
N PRO A 132 -12.43 8.16 -3.33
CA PRO A 132 -13.68 8.19 -2.59
C PRO A 132 -14.62 7.06 -3.04
N GLY A 133 -15.58 6.71 -2.18
CA GLY A 133 -16.60 5.68 -2.45
C GLY A 133 -16.48 4.42 -1.60
N LYS A 134 -17.56 3.64 -1.54
CA LYS A 134 -17.67 2.39 -0.76
C LYS A 134 -16.73 1.30 -1.30
N ASP A 135 -16.44 1.36 -2.60
CA ASP A 135 -15.48 0.52 -3.32
C ASP A 135 -14.22 1.27 -3.74
N GLY A 136 -13.86 2.34 -3.01
CA GLY A 136 -12.66 3.12 -3.29
C GLY A 136 -11.42 2.25 -3.44
N ASN A 137 -10.74 2.40 -4.56
CA ASN A 137 -9.52 1.68 -4.90
C ASN A 137 -8.29 2.47 -4.47
N VAL A 138 -7.20 1.76 -4.20
CA VAL A 138 -5.90 2.37 -3.96
C VAL A 138 -5.17 2.43 -5.29
N ILE A 139 -4.86 3.64 -5.74
CA ILE A 139 -4.21 3.92 -7.03
C ILE A 139 -3.03 4.88 -6.82
N ASP A 140 -2.11 4.91 -7.78
CA ASP A 140 -1.01 5.88 -7.78
C ASP A 140 -1.51 7.32 -8.00
N LEU A 141 -0.74 8.29 -7.54
CA LEU A 141 -0.94 9.72 -7.77
C LEU A 141 -1.12 10.05 -9.25
N ASN A 142 -0.28 9.49 -10.14
CA ASN A 142 -0.39 9.79 -11.56
C ASN A 142 -1.67 9.21 -12.16
N GLU A 143 -2.08 8.02 -11.71
CA GLU A 143 -3.34 7.40 -12.12
C GLU A 143 -4.55 8.20 -11.62
N ALA A 144 -4.52 8.70 -10.38
CA ALA A 144 -5.55 9.56 -9.82
C ALA A 144 -5.70 10.87 -10.60
N CYS A 145 -4.59 11.54 -10.91
CA CYS A 145 -4.58 12.76 -11.73
C CYS A 145 -5.13 12.50 -13.14
N ARG A 146 -4.74 11.39 -13.78
CA ARG A 146 -5.22 11.01 -15.12
C ARG A 146 -6.73 10.76 -15.15
N ARG A 147 -7.28 10.21 -14.07
CA ARG A 147 -8.73 9.94 -13.93
C ARG A 147 -9.53 11.12 -13.39
N PHE A 148 -8.89 12.25 -13.11
CA PHE A 148 -9.51 13.41 -12.47
C PHE A 148 -10.23 13.04 -11.16
N LEU A 149 -9.60 12.19 -10.34
CA LEU A 149 -10.12 11.76 -9.05
C LEU A 149 -9.36 12.43 -7.91
N GLY A 150 -10.10 13.01 -6.96
CA GLY A 150 -9.58 13.36 -5.65
C GLY A 150 -9.45 12.12 -4.76
N GLY A 151 -8.91 12.28 -3.56
CA GLY A 151 -8.83 11.14 -2.65
C GLY A 151 -8.02 11.36 -1.39
N GLU A 152 -7.99 10.32 -0.57
CA GLU A 152 -7.20 10.29 0.64
C GLU A 152 -5.79 9.79 0.35
N VAL A 153 -4.76 10.58 0.69
CA VAL A 153 -3.36 10.20 0.52
C VAL A 153 -2.97 9.23 1.62
N ILE A 154 -2.92 7.93 1.30
CA ILE A 154 -2.74 6.89 2.31
C ILE A 154 -1.28 6.85 2.76
N LEU A 155 -0.37 6.59 1.82
CA LEU A 155 1.02 6.30 2.12
C LEU A 155 1.93 6.71 0.97
N ARG A 156 3.22 6.78 1.28
CA ARG A 156 4.31 6.98 0.32
C ARG A 156 5.28 5.80 0.40
N ALA A 157 5.73 5.36 -0.76
CA ALA A 157 6.68 4.27 -0.92
C ALA A 157 7.91 4.77 -1.71
N SER A 158 9.08 4.25 -1.37
CA SER A 158 10.38 4.57 -1.98
C SER A 158 11.31 3.38 -1.85
#